data_AF-A0AAJ3PS79-F1
#
_entry.id   AF-A0AAJ3PS79-F1
#
_cell.length_a   1.000
_cell.length_b   1.000
_cell.length_c   1.000
_cell.angle_alpha   90.00
_cell.angle_beta   90.00
_cell.angle_gamma   90.00
#
_symmetry.space_group_name_H-M   'P 1'
#
loop_
_entity.id
_entity.type
_entity.pdbx_description
1 polymer ?
#
loop_
_entity_poly.entity_id
_entity_poly.type
_entity_poly.pdbx_seq_one_letter_code
_entity_poly.pdbx_strand_id
1 'polypeptide(L)'
;MRELIGSLLIYLSAVVTAQGGPLHEAVRSGDLTAIAAALDAGADIEEQDKGATPLFLAIRSGHSEVVELLIERGAGVNNPSAMGLPLTGAVLTNAVDLVRLLLAHGADPNAAARGERMLHFAVANGCLDCVKLLVEAGADVNAVWIRGDPARLPAIVTAYHLAKHDDHADIAAYLLAHGVTILKPEPISAKLANGDPAKGAAFFAPNCSSCHAILAQGGPTRGPSLWNVVGRDKASTKFDGYSKTLSAWEGSWTYEDLNIFLAGPTLTTPGVDMEIRGAPEEADRLDVIAYLRTLADTPVPLP
;
A
#
# COMPACT_ATOMS: atom_id res chain seq x y z
N MET A 1 -1.07 -9.16 -11.43
CA MET A 1 -1.60 -8.17 -12.40
C MET A 1 -3.06 -7.90 -12.06
N ARG A 2 -3.30 -7.03 -11.08
CA ARG A 2 -4.61 -6.45 -10.81
C ARG A 2 -4.39 -5.00 -10.46
N GLU A 3 -4.81 -4.17 -11.42
CA GLU A 3 -5.30 -2.81 -11.26
C GLU A 3 -4.90 -2.17 -9.93
N LEU A 4 -3.76 -1.50 -9.94
CA LEU A 4 -3.58 -0.28 -9.17
C LEU A 4 -4.76 0.63 -9.53
N ILE A 5 -5.87 0.51 -8.82
CA ILE A 5 -6.99 1.45 -8.88
C ILE A 5 -6.52 2.85 -8.40
N GLY A 6 -5.27 2.97 -7.92
CA GLY A 6 -4.54 4.23 -7.77
C GLY A 6 -3.68 4.68 -8.96
N SER A 7 -3.20 3.79 -9.83
CA SER A 7 -2.12 4.10 -10.80
C SER A 7 -2.46 3.89 -12.27
N LEU A 8 -3.68 3.49 -12.64
CA LEU A 8 -4.09 3.33 -14.06
C LEU A 8 -5.31 4.15 -14.49
N LEU A 9 -5.59 5.27 -13.81
CA LEU A 9 -6.46 6.34 -14.34
C LEU A 9 -5.72 7.67 -14.35
N ILE A 10 -4.60 7.69 -15.07
CA ILE A 10 -4.12 8.92 -15.72
C ILE A 10 -4.29 8.68 -17.23
N TYR A 11 -5.54 8.53 -17.67
CA TYR A 11 -5.85 8.55 -19.10
C TYR A 11 -6.82 9.66 -19.43
N LEU A 12 -6.27 10.61 -20.18
CA LEU A 12 -6.91 11.57 -21.06
C LEU A 12 -8.12 12.30 -20.46
N SER A 13 -7.85 13.39 -19.74
CA SER A 13 -8.72 14.55 -19.91
C SER A 13 -8.62 14.97 -21.38
N ALA A 14 -9.74 14.91 -22.07
CA ALA A 14 -9.93 15.38 -23.44
C ALA A 14 -9.11 16.65 -23.70
N VAL A 15 -8.48 16.72 -24.87
CA VAL A 15 -7.85 17.92 -25.40
C VAL A 15 -8.95 18.95 -25.64
N VAL A 16 -9.36 19.63 -24.58
CA VAL A 16 -9.84 21.00 -24.68
C VAL A 16 -8.57 21.83 -24.80
N THR A 17 -8.47 22.57 -25.89
CA THR A 17 -7.43 23.57 -26.13
C THR A 17 -7.64 24.73 -25.16
N ALA A 18 -7.42 24.51 -23.87
CA ALA A 18 -7.01 25.57 -22.98
C ALA A 18 -5.57 25.88 -23.36
N GLN A 19 -5.36 27.08 -23.91
CA GLN A 19 -4.05 27.67 -24.13
C GLN A 19 -3.48 27.88 -22.72
N GLY A 20 -2.52 27.06 -22.30
CA GLY A 20 -1.80 27.34 -21.06
C GLY A 20 -1.17 28.73 -21.13
N GLY A 21 -1.07 29.42 -20.00
CA GLY A 21 -0.38 30.70 -19.94
C GLY A 21 1.06 30.59 -20.48
N PRO A 22 1.71 31.71 -20.83
CA PRO A 22 3.07 31.71 -21.40
C PRO A 22 4.09 30.89 -20.59
N LEU A 23 3.94 30.88 -19.26
CA LEU A 23 4.77 30.09 -18.35
C LEU A 23 4.61 28.57 -18.56
N HIS A 24 3.38 28.05 -18.64
CA HIS A 24 3.16 26.60 -18.81
C HIS A 24 3.68 26.09 -20.14
N GLU A 25 3.55 26.87 -21.21
CA GLU A 25 4.09 26.46 -22.52
C GLU A 25 5.62 26.43 -22.51
N ALA A 26 6.25 27.46 -21.93
CA ALA A 26 7.70 27.48 -21.75
C ALA A 26 8.21 26.33 -20.86
N VAL A 27 7.47 25.98 -19.82
CA VAL A 27 7.76 24.81 -18.99
C VAL A 27 7.63 23.49 -19.76
N ARG A 28 6.64 23.33 -20.65
CA ARG A 28 6.53 22.11 -21.48
C ARG A 28 7.72 21.95 -22.42
N SER A 29 8.11 23.04 -23.07
CA SER A 29 9.23 23.03 -24.01
C SER A 29 10.59 22.93 -23.35
N GLY A 30 10.69 23.19 -22.04
CA GLY A 30 11.95 23.23 -21.31
C GLY A 30 12.75 24.51 -21.55
N ASP A 31 12.11 25.57 -22.05
CA ASP A 31 12.78 26.83 -22.38
C ASP A 31 13.01 27.69 -21.14
N LEU A 32 14.18 27.50 -20.50
CA LEU A 32 14.61 28.25 -19.31
C LEU A 32 14.56 29.77 -19.51
N THR A 33 14.83 30.26 -20.73
CA THR A 33 14.84 31.69 -21.02
C THR A 33 13.41 32.24 -21.04
N ALA A 34 12.50 31.54 -21.69
CA ALA A 34 11.09 31.92 -21.73
C ALA A 34 10.42 31.78 -20.35
N ILE A 35 10.79 30.77 -19.56
CA ILE A 35 10.33 30.62 -18.17
C ILE A 35 10.78 31.83 -17.33
N ALA A 36 12.07 32.15 -17.36
CA ALA A 36 12.61 33.30 -16.63
C ALA A 36 11.91 34.60 -17.04
N ALA A 37 11.76 34.85 -18.34
CA ALA A 37 11.10 36.04 -18.86
C ALA A 37 9.62 36.12 -18.44
N ALA A 38 8.89 35.00 -18.43
CA ALA A 38 7.50 34.96 -17.99
C ALA A 38 7.37 35.30 -16.50
N LEU A 39 8.24 34.72 -15.65
CA LEU A 39 8.26 35.00 -14.21
C LEU A 39 8.66 36.45 -13.92
N ASP A 40 9.65 36.99 -14.63
CA ASP A 40 10.09 38.38 -14.50
C ASP A 40 9.00 39.37 -14.95
N ALA A 41 8.12 38.96 -15.89
CA ALA A 41 6.93 39.70 -16.29
C ALA A 41 5.75 39.57 -15.32
N GLY A 42 5.91 38.85 -14.20
CA GLY A 42 4.89 38.70 -13.16
C GLY A 42 3.91 37.54 -13.39
N ALA A 43 4.26 36.54 -14.20
CA ALA A 43 3.48 35.31 -14.25
C ALA A 43 3.41 34.66 -12.87
N ASP A 44 2.23 34.17 -12.50
CA ASP A 44 2.03 33.49 -11.21
C ASP A 44 2.66 32.09 -11.28
N ILE A 45 3.68 31.87 -10.44
CA ILE A 45 4.45 30.63 -10.38
C ILE A 45 3.63 29.44 -9.86
N GLU A 46 2.46 29.69 -9.26
CA GLU A 46 1.53 28.69 -8.76
C GLU A 46 0.28 28.52 -9.64
N GLU A 47 0.16 29.28 -10.73
CA GLU A 47 -0.99 29.19 -11.64
C GLU A 47 -1.14 27.77 -12.19
N GLN A 48 -2.34 27.20 -12.12
CA GLN A 48 -2.58 25.85 -12.62
C GLN A 48 -3.16 25.87 -14.03
N ASP A 49 -2.51 25.17 -14.96
CA ASP A 49 -3.07 24.86 -16.27
C ASP A 49 -3.45 23.38 -16.35
N LYS A 50 -4.72 23.11 -16.67
CA LYS A 50 -5.31 21.76 -16.65
C LYS A 50 -5.04 21.02 -15.33
N GLY A 51 -5.01 21.77 -14.23
CA GLY A 51 -4.80 21.23 -12.89
C GLY A 51 -3.35 20.94 -12.50
N ALA A 52 -2.36 21.34 -13.31
CA ALA A 52 -0.94 21.21 -12.98
C ALA A 52 -0.31 22.60 -12.76
N THR A 53 0.44 22.75 -11.66
CA THR A 53 1.34 23.89 -11.46
C THR A 53 2.52 23.81 -12.45
N PRO A 54 3.25 24.91 -12.72
CA PRO A 54 4.46 24.88 -13.53
C PRO A 54 5.47 23.87 -12.98
N LEU A 55 5.67 23.80 -11.66
CA LEU A 55 6.58 22.85 -11.03
C LEU A 55 6.17 21.39 -11.28
N PHE A 56 4.89 21.05 -11.08
CA PHE A 56 4.40 19.69 -11.36
C PHE A 56 4.55 19.33 -12.84
N LEU A 57 4.28 20.28 -13.74
CA LEU A 57 4.42 20.08 -15.17
C LEU A 57 5.87 19.81 -15.57
N ALA A 58 6.83 20.55 -15.02
CA ALA A 58 8.26 20.34 -15.23
C ALA A 58 8.71 18.94 -14.80
N ILE A 59 8.25 18.49 -13.62
CA ILE A 59 8.53 17.15 -13.08
C ILE A 59 7.99 16.07 -14.01
N ARG A 60 6.75 16.21 -14.48
CA ARG A 60 6.14 15.24 -15.41
C ARG A 60 6.84 15.20 -16.77
N SER A 61 7.39 16.33 -17.21
CA SER A 61 8.18 16.42 -18.43
C SER A 61 9.62 15.93 -18.27
N GLY A 62 10.10 15.71 -17.04
CA GLY A 62 11.47 15.27 -16.75
C GLY A 62 12.53 16.35 -16.88
N HIS A 63 12.14 17.63 -16.88
CA HIS A 63 13.05 18.76 -17.10
C HIS A 63 13.71 19.22 -15.78
N SER A 64 14.73 18.50 -15.30
CA SER A 64 15.34 18.77 -13.99
C SER A 64 15.85 20.21 -13.82
N GLU A 65 16.45 20.80 -14.85
CA GLU A 65 16.92 22.20 -14.80
C GLU A 65 15.75 23.19 -14.65
N VAL A 66 14.59 22.89 -15.24
CA VAL A 66 13.37 23.69 -15.07
C VAL A 66 12.81 23.53 -13.67
N VAL A 67 12.84 22.32 -13.12
CA VAL A 67 12.41 22.04 -11.74
C VAL A 67 13.25 22.87 -10.76
N GLU A 68 14.58 22.84 -10.91
CA GLU A 68 15.50 23.63 -10.10
C GLU A 68 15.23 25.12 -10.22
N LEU A 69 15.15 25.65 -11.46
CA LEU A 69 14.82 27.07 -11.70
C LEU A 69 13.51 27.47 -11.02
N LEU A 70 12.43 26.69 -11.17
CA LEU A 70 11.14 27.04 -10.58
C LEU A 70 11.21 27.06 -9.05
N ILE A 71 11.89 26.10 -8.42
CA ILE A 71 12.08 26.08 -6.97
C ILE A 71 12.90 27.29 -6.51
N GLU A 72 13.99 27.62 -7.21
CA GLU A 72 14.81 28.82 -6.92
C GLU A 72 14.02 30.12 -7.06
N ARG A 73 13.03 30.16 -7.97
CA ARG A 73 12.10 31.29 -8.15
C ARG A 73 10.95 31.29 -7.14
N GLY A 74 10.92 30.36 -6.20
CA GLY A 74 9.97 30.33 -5.10
C GLY A 74 8.74 29.46 -5.31
N ALA A 75 8.75 28.55 -6.30
CA ALA A 75 7.68 27.57 -6.44
C ALA A 75 7.59 26.69 -5.18
N GLY A 76 6.38 26.50 -4.68
CA GLY A 76 6.13 25.71 -3.49
C GLY A 76 6.34 24.22 -3.75
N VAL A 77 7.44 23.67 -3.23
CA VAL A 77 7.79 22.23 -3.34
C VAL A 77 6.73 21.29 -2.74
N ASN A 78 5.90 21.79 -1.82
CA ASN A 78 4.79 21.08 -1.18
C ASN A 78 3.41 21.59 -1.59
N ASN A 79 3.32 22.53 -2.53
CA ASN A 79 2.03 23.07 -2.96
C ASN A 79 1.27 22.01 -3.79
N PRO A 80 0.02 21.69 -3.44
CA PRO A 80 -0.76 20.72 -4.18
C PRO A 80 -1.29 21.31 -5.49
N SER A 81 -1.27 20.48 -6.53
CA SER A 81 -2.03 20.70 -7.75
C SER A 81 -3.23 19.74 -7.81
N ALA A 82 -4.16 19.95 -8.75
CA ALA A 82 -5.22 18.95 -8.98
C ALA A 82 -4.66 17.59 -9.44
N MET A 83 -3.42 17.55 -9.96
CA MET A 83 -2.70 16.32 -10.32
C MET A 83 -1.94 15.68 -9.14
N GLY A 84 -1.82 16.37 -8.00
CA GLY A 84 -1.08 15.91 -6.82
C GLY A 84 0.07 16.85 -6.42
N LEU A 85 0.91 16.38 -5.50
CA LEU A 85 2.08 17.10 -5.03
C LEU A 85 3.25 16.92 -6.01
N PRO A 86 4.21 17.87 -6.08
CA PRO A 86 5.44 17.72 -6.86
C PRO A 86 6.12 16.37 -6.64
N LEU A 87 6.31 15.97 -5.36
CA LEU A 87 6.92 14.70 -4.99
C LEU A 87 6.14 13.47 -5.51
N THR A 88 4.81 13.56 -5.59
CA THR A 88 3.97 12.49 -6.17
C THR A 88 4.33 12.23 -7.63
N GLY A 89 4.52 13.30 -8.43
CA GLY A 89 4.91 13.16 -9.84
C GLY A 89 6.23 12.44 -10.01
N ALA A 90 7.25 12.80 -9.21
CA ALA A 90 8.58 12.21 -9.28
C ALA A 90 8.61 10.74 -8.81
N VAL A 91 7.88 10.40 -7.75
CA VAL A 91 7.80 9.02 -7.25
C VAL A 91 7.03 8.12 -8.24
N LEU A 92 5.91 8.59 -8.80
CA LEU A 92 5.10 7.79 -9.72
C LEU A 92 5.81 7.47 -11.04
N THR A 93 6.74 8.32 -11.48
CA THR A 93 7.56 8.11 -12.69
C THR A 93 8.92 7.48 -12.40
N ASN A 94 9.21 7.11 -11.14
CA ASN A 94 10.51 6.60 -10.69
C ASN A 94 11.68 7.54 -11.05
N ALA A 95 11.44 8.85 -11.09
CA ALA A 95 12.47 9.84 -11.38
C ALA A 95 13.33 10.10 -10.13
N VAL A 96 14.25 9.18 -9.83
CA VAL A 96 15.10 9.17 -8.62
C VAL A 96 15.80 10.51 -8.39
N ASP A 97 16.33 11.14 -9.45
CA ASP A 97 17.02 12.42 -9.33
C ASP A 97 16.06 13.56 -8.95
N LEU A 98 14.83 13.55 -9.47
CA LEU A 98 13.80 14.52 -9.08
C LEU A 98 13.30 14.27 -7.65
N VAL A 99 13.17 13.01 -7.22
CA VAL A 99 12.85 12.68 -5.82
C VAL A 99 13.93 13.24 -4.91
N ARG A 100 15.21 13.01 -5.22
CA ARG A 100 16.35 13.54 -4.47
C ARG A 100 16.33 15.06 -4.40
N LEU A 101 16.15 15.72 -5.55
CA LEU A 101 16.12 17.19 -5.65
C LEU A 101 14.98 17.77 -4.81
N LEU A 102 13.77 17.24 -4.96
CA LEU A 102 12.59 17.73 -4.21
C LEU A 102 12.78 17.56 -2.69
N LEU A 103 13.29 16.42 -2.24
CA LEU A 103 13.59 16.18 -0.82
C LEU A 103 14.69 17.13 -0.31
N ALA A 104 15.73 17.38 -1.09
CA ALA A 104 16.78 18.35 -0.74
C ALA A 104 16.25 19.78 -0.59
N HIS A 105 15.18 20.12 -1.31
CA HIS A 105 14.48 21.40 -1.20
C HIS A 105 13.30 21.40 -0.21
N GLY A 106 13.18 20.37 0.63
CA GLY A 106 12.20 20.33 1.73
C GLY A 106 10.82 19.77 1.36
N ALA A 107 10.73 18.96 0.31
CA ALA A 107 9.53 18.14 0.10
C ALA A 107 9.28 17.24 1.32
N ASP A 108 8.03 17.16 1.77
CA ASP A 108 7.65 16.30 2.89
C ASP A 108 7.70 14.82 2.48
N PRO A 109 8.62 13.99 3.02
CA PRO A 109 8.69 12.56 2.70
C PRO A 109 7.49 11.77 3.24
N ASN A 110 6.74 12.33 4.18
CA ASN A 110 5.51 11.75 4.73
C ASN A 110 4.24 12.24 4.03
N ALA A 111 4.38 13.04 2.98
CA ALA A 111 3.28 13.49 2.16
C ALA A 111 2.43 12.31 1.67
N ALA A 112 1.12 12.57 1.56
CA ALA A 112 0.17 11.59 1.08
C ALA A 112 -0.61 12.12 -0.13
N ALA A 113 -0.84 11.24 -1.10
CA ALA A 113 -1.75 11.48 -2.21
C ALA A 113 -2.88 10.44 -2.13
N ARG A 114 -4.13 10.91 -2.12
CA ARG A 114 -5.33 10.03 -2.01
C ARG A 114 -5.31 9.11 -0.78
N GLY A 115 -4.69 9.57 0.32
CA GLY A 115 -4.57 8.80 1.56
C GLY A 115 -3.44 7.77 1.59
N GLU A 116 -2.67 7.63 0.50
CA GLU A 116 -1.50 6.76 0.41
C GLU A 116 -0.22 7.60 0.55
N ARG A 117 0.73 7.17 1.39
CA ARG A 117 1.99 7.92 1.61
C ARG A 117 2.97 7.66 0.48
N MET A 118 3.88 8.60 0.23
CA MET A 118 4.91 8.48 -0.82
C MET A 118 5.73 7.18 -0.72
N LEU A 119 5.99 6.70 0.51
CA LEU A 119 6.70 5.46 0.72
C LEU A 119 5.96 4.25 0.12
N HIS A 120 4.63 4.17 0.24
CA HIS A 120 3.82 3.10 -0.35
C HIS A 120 3.90 3.12 -1.88
N PHE A 121 3.78 4.29 -2.50
CA PHE A 121 3.93 4.44 -3.96
C PHE A 121 5.31 3.98 -4.45
N ALA A 122 6.38 4.36 -3.75
CA ALA A 122 7.74 3.95 -4.10
C ALA A 122 7.92 2.43 -4.00
N VAL A 123 7.31 1.80 -2.98
CA VAL A 123 7.30 0.34 -2.84
C VAL A 123 6.49 -0.32 -3.97
N ALA A 124 5.27 0.15 -4.25
CA ALA A 124 4.40 -0.41 -5.29
C ALA A 124 5.03 -0.34 -6.69
N ASN A 125 5.85 0.68 -6.93
CA ASN A 125 6.61 0.84 -8.16
C ASN A 125 7.92 0.03 -8.20
N GLY A 126 8.28 -0.66 -7.12
CA GLY A 126 9.56 -1.38 -7.00
C GLY A 126 10.79 -0.48 -7.02
N CYS A 127 10.67 0.83 -6.74
CA CYS A 127 11.78 1.76 -6.79
C CYS A 127 12.57 1.77 -5.46
N LEU A 128 13.52 0.83 -5.30
CA LEU A 128 14.36 0.75 -4.09
C LEU A 128 15.10 2.06 -3.79
N ASP A 129 15.62 2.76 -4.80
CA ASP A 129 16.35 4.01 -4.58
C ASP A 129 15.42 5.15 -4.14
N CYS A 130 14.18 5.20 -4.65
CA CYS A 130 13.15 6.12 -4.15
C CYS A 130 12.82 5.81 -2.68
N VAL A 131 12.67 4.53 -2.32
CA VAL A 131 12.44 4.08 -0.94
C VAL A 131 13.57 4.54 -0.02
N LYS A 132 14.83 4.33 -0.41
CA LYS A 132 16.00 4.78 0.37
C LYS A 132 15.96 6.28 0.60
N LEU A 133 15.76 7.06 -0.46
CA LEU A 133 15.71 8.52 -0.36
C LEU A 133 14.61 9.00 0.58
N LEU A 134 13.41 8.42 0.48
CA LEU A 134 12.29 8.77 1.35
C LEU A 134 12.59 8.42 2.82
N VAL A 135 13.14 7.23 3.08
CA VAL A 135 13.50 6.79 4.44
C VAL A 135 14.62 7.65 5.03
N GLU A 136 15.66 7.95 4.25
CA GLU A 136 16.77 8.84 4.64
C GLU A 136 16.28 10.26 4.94
N ALA A 137 15.26 10.74 4.23
CA ALA A 137 14.61 12.02 4.49
C ALA A 137 13.66 12.00 5.70
N GLY A 138 13.39 10.83 6.30
CA GLY A 138 12.53 10.71 7.48
C GLY A 138 11.10 10.24 7.20
N ALA A 139 10.85 9.53 6.10
CA ALA A 139 9.58 8.83 5.90
C ALA A 139 9.35 7.80 7.02
N ASP A 140 8.14 7.81 7.56
CA ASP A 140 7.67 6.84 8.54
C ASP A 140 7.48 5.46 7.90
N VAL A 141 8.43 4.56 8.17
CA VAL A 141 8.42 3.18 7.65
C VAL A 141 7.25 2.34 8.17
N ASN A 142 6.58 2.78 9.24
CA ASN A 142 5.42 2.12 9.84
C ASN A 142 4.10 2.78 9.43
N ALA A 143 4.15 3.75 8.50
CA ALA A 143 2.96 4.36 7.95
C ALA A 143 2.01 3.30 7.39
N VAL A 144 0.73 3.53 7.63
CA VAL A 144 -0.33 2.63 7.18
C VAL A 144 -1.14 3.25 6.05
N TRP A 145 -1.52 2.40 5.10
CA TRP A 145 -2.52 2.68 4.08
C TRP A 145 -3.72 1.77 4.31
N ILE A 146 -4.93 2.34 4.19
CA ILE A 146 -6.18 1.62 4.37
C ILE A 146 -6.69 1.18 3.00
N ARG A 147 -6.85 -0.14 2.81
CA ARG A 147 -7.34 -0.75 1.58
C ARG A 147 -8.65 -1.49 1.83
N GLY A 148 -9.62 -1.28 0.95
CA GLY A 148 -10.93 -1.93 1.03
C GLY A 148 -12.05 -0.98 1.50
N ASP A 149 -13.25 -1.52 1.65
CA ASP A 149 -14.43 -0.76 2.07
C ASP A 149 -14.29 -0.27 3.53
N PRO A 150 -14.28 1.06 3.77
CA PRO A 150 -14.19 1.61 5.12
C PRO A 150 -15.28 1.12 6.08
N ALA A 151 -16.43 0.69 5.55
CA ALA A 151 -17.54 0.16 6.35
C ALA A 151 -17.37 -1.33 6.72
N ARG A 152 -16.33 -2.02 6.25
CA ARG A 152 -16.19 -3.50 6.35
C ARG A 152 -14.84 -3.96 6.90
N LEU A 153 -14.37 -3.31 7.97
CA LEU A 153 -13.06 -3.60 8.59
C LEU A 153 -11.93 -3.63 7.55
N PRO A 154 -11.61 -2.49 6.91
CA PRO A 154 -10.66 -2.46 5.81
C PRO A 154 -9.27 -2.88 6.27
N ALA A 155 -8.56 -3.56 5.36
CA ALA A 155 -7.19 -3.97 5.55
C ALA A 155 -6.29 -2.76 5.83
N ILE A 156 -5.28 -3.01 6.65
CA ILE A 156 -4.19 -2.08 6.94
C ILE A 156 -2.94 -2.62 6.26
N VAL A 157 -2.28 -1.79 5.45
CA VAL A 157 -1.08 -2.17 4.71
C VAL A 157 0.05 -1.20 5.06
N THR A 158 1.18 -1.74 5.52
CA THR A 158 2.43 -0.97 5.67
C THR A 158 3.30 -1.15 4.43
N ALA A 159 4.24 -0.24 4.18
CA ALA A 159 5.23 -0.37 3.11
C ALA A 159 5.97 -1.73 3.11
N TYR A 160 6.36 -2.24 4.28
CA TYR A 160 7.03 -3.56 4.39
C TYR A 160 6.17 -4.72 3.87
N HIS A 161 4.93 -4.79 4.35
CA HIS A 161 4.00 -5.84 3.96
C HIS A 161 3.61 -5.74 2.47
N LEU A 162 3.51 -4.53 1.93
CA LEU A 162 3.34 -4.32 0.49
C LEU A 162 4.54 -4.85 -0.30
N ALA A 163 5.76 -4.53 0.12
CA ALA A 163 6.98 -5.03 -0.53
C ALA A 163 7.04 -6.57 -0.53
N LYS A 164 6.62 -7.20 0.58
CA LYS A 164 6.51 -8.66 0.67
C LYS A 164 5.41 -9.24 -0.22
N HIS A 165 4.29 -8.54 -0.35
CA HIS A 165 3.19 -8.95 -1.20
C HIS A 165 3.58 -8.91 -2.69
N ASP A 166 4.27 -7.86 -3.12
CA ASP A 166 4.64 -7.63 -4.52
C ASP A 166 6.00 -8.25 -4.90
N ASP A 167 6.52 -9.16 -4.07
CA ASP A 167 7.81 -9.86 -4.26
C ASP A 167 9.04 -8.92 -4.38
N HIS A 168 8.99 -7.72 -3.79
CA HIS A 168 10.12 -6.79 -3.65
C HIS A 168 10.99 -7.14 -2.43
N ALA A 169 11.73 -8.25 -2.53
CA ALA A 169 12.49 -8.81 -1.41
C ALA A 169 13.60 -7.87 -0.88
N ASP A 170 14.24 -7.11 -1.75
CA ASP A 170 15.27 -6.12 -1.45
C ASP A 170 14.71 -4.91 -0.69
N ILE A 171 13.57 -4.37 -1.13
CA ILE A 171 12.83 -3.31 -0.44
C ILE A 171 12.36 -3.80 0.92
N ALA A 172 11.79 -5.00 1.01
CA ALA A 172 11.35 -5.56 2.28
C ALA A 172 12.52 -5.74 3.27
N ALA A 173 13.68 -6.21 2.78
CA ALA A 173 14.89 -6.32 3.60
C ALA A 173 15.40 -4.97 4.08
N TYR A 174 15.42 -3.96 3.19
CA TYR A 174 15.80 -2.60 3.54
C TYR A 174 14.87 -2.02 4.61
N LEU A 175 13.55 -2.04 4.40
CA LEU A 175 12.59 -1.50 5.37
C LEU A 175 12.69 -2.20 6.73
N LEU A 176 12.87 -3.52 6.75
CA LEU A 176 13.06 -4.27 8.00
C LEU A 176 14.29 -3.82 8.78
N ALA A 177 15.38 -3.50 8.08
CA ALA A 177 16.59 -2.94 8.69
C ALA A 177 16.42 -1.49 9.19
N HIS A 178 15.33 -0.81 8.83
CA HIS A 178 15.10 0.62 9.12
C HIS A 178 13.90 0.87 10.04
N GLY A 179 13.55 -0.08 10.92
CA GLY A 179 12.64 0.17 12.03
C GLY A 179 11.17 -0.20 11.79
N VAL A 180 10.90 -1.08 10.81
CA VAL A 180 9.58 -1.70 10.67
C VAL A 180 9.22 -2.49 11.92
N THR A 181 8.01 -2.25 12.43
CA THR A 181 7.39 -3.03 13.49
C THR A 181 6.45 -4.06 12.87
N ILE A 182 6.75 -5.34 13.06
CA ILE A 182 5.86 -6.43 12.64
C ILE A 182 4.92 -6.74 13.78
N LEU A 183 3.61 -6.76 13.49
CA LEU A 183 2.60 -7.15 14.46
C LEU A 183 2.84 -8.60 14.89
N LYS A 184 2.95 -8.82 16.21
CA LYS A 184 3.07 -10.14 16.82
C LYS A 184 2.00 -10.23 17.91
N PRO A 185 0.84 -10.84 17.65
CA PRO A 185 -0.14 -11.04 18.71
C PRO A 185 0.42 -11.97 19.78
N GLU A 186 -0.01 -11.76 21.02
CA GLU A 186 0.32 -12.68 22.11
C GLU A 186 -0.21 -14.10 21.82
N PRO A 187 0.49 -15.15 22.28
CA PRO A 187 0.00 -16.52 22.16
C PRO A 187 -1.35 -16.71 22.85
N ILE A 188 -2.26 -17.42 22.19
CA ILE A 188 -3.64 -17.64 22.70
C ILE A 188 -4.00 -19.11 22.91
N SER A 189 -3.14 -20.04 22.51
CA SER A 189 -3.35 -21.50 22.59
C SER A 189 -3.92 -21.96 23.94
N ALA A 190 -3.32 -21.52 25.05
CA ALA A 190 -3.76 -21.88 26.41
C ALA A 190 -5.13 -21.30 26.82
N LYS A 191 -5.66 -20.33 26.07
CA LYS A 191 -6.93 -19.65 26.32
C LYS A 191 -8.05 -20.11 25.38
N LEU A 192 -7.75 -20.95 24.38
CA LEU A 192 -8.70 -21.34 23.33
C LEU A 192 -9.98 -22.01 23.86
N ALA A 193 -9.92 -22.66 25.03
CA ALA A 193 -11.08 -23.25 25.68
C ALA A 193 -12.14 -22.21 26.11
N ASN A 194 -11.76 -20.93 26.18
CA ASN A 194 -12.64 -19.84 26.61
C ASN A 194 -13.42 -19.19 25.46
N GLY A 195 -13.17 -19.57 24.21
CA GLY A 195 -13.84 -18.98 23.05
C GLY A 195 -15.31 -19.39 22.94
N ASP A 196 -16.15 -18.45 22.52
CA ASP A 196 -17.57 -18.63 22.29
C ASP A 196 -17.86 -18.82 20.78
N PRO A 197 -18.26 -20.04 20.36
CA PRO A 197 -18.49 -20.32 18.95
C PRO A 197 -19.67 -19.53 18.36
N ALA A 198 -20.65 -19.10 19.16
CA ALA A 198 -21.78 -18.32 18.66
C ALA A 198 -21.35 -16.89 18.32
N LYS A 199 -20.52 -16.27 19.17
CA LYS A 199 -19.90 -14.97 18.88
C LYS A 199 -18.94 -15.07 17.69
N GLY A 200 -18.18 -16.16 17.62
CA GLY A 200 -17.29 -16.42 16.49
C GLY A 200 -18.03 -16.51 15.17
N ALA A 201 -19.18 -17.20 15.14
CA ALA A 201 -20.04 -17.26 13.95
C ALA A 201 -20.55 -15.88 13.54
N ALA A 202 -21.00 -15.08 14.51
CA ALA A 202 -21.50 -13.73 14.30
C ALA A 202 -20.42 -12.79 13.74
N PHE A 203 -19.17 -12.91 14.20
CA PHE A 203 -18.02 -12.20 13.63
C PHE A 203 -17.66 -12.70 12.22
N PHE A 204 -17.59 -14.02 12.04
CA PHE A 204 -17.11 -14.63 10.81
C PHE A 204 -18.03 -14.36 9.61
N ALA A 205 -19.34 -14.33 9.83
CA ALA A 205 -20.33 -14.17 8.77
C ALA A 205 -20.14 -12.89 7.93
N PRO A 206 -20.09 -11.67 8.49
CA PRO A 206 -19.90 -10.45 7.69
C PRO A 206 -18.45 -10.23 7.22
N ASN A 207 -17.46 -10.76 7.96
CA ASN A 207 -16.05 -10.40 7.79
C ASN A 207 -15.23 -11.42 6.98
N CYS A 208 -15.47 -12.72 7.15
CA CYS A 208 -14.61 -13.77 6.61
C CYS A 208 -15.31 -14.67 5.60
N SER A 209 -16.62 -14.89 5.74
CA SER A 209 -17.38 -15.87 4.95
C SER A 209 -17.27 -15.63 3.44
N SER A 210 -17.29 -14.37 3.01
CA SER A 210 -17.25 -14.02 1.59
C SER A 210 -15.92 -14.36 0.90
N CYS A 211 -14.87 -14.65 1.66
CA CYS A 211 -13.55 -15.03 1.16
C CYS A 211 -13.23 -16.51 1.41
N HIS A 212 -13.71 -17.08 2.52
CA HIS A 212 -13.31 -18.40 3.00
C HIS A 212 -14.43 -19.45 2.94
N ALA A 213 -15.57 -19.15 2.33
CA ALA A 213 -16.61 -20.14 2.07
C ALA A 213 -16.19 -21.16 0.98
N ILE A 214 -16.68 -22.39 1.12
CA ILE A 214 -16.60 -23.43 0.08
C ILE A 214 -17.81 -23.28 -0.83
N LEU A 215 -17.57 -23.16 -2.15
CA LEU A 215 -18.65 -23.13 -3.13
C LEU A 215 -19.34 -24.50 -3.21
N ALA A 216 -20.62 -24.51 -3.60
CA ALA A 216 -21.38 -25.75 -3.80
C ALA A 216 -20.74 -26.74 -4.81
N GLN A 217 -19.77 -26.28 -5.62
CA GLN A 217 -19.00 -27.09 -6.56
C GLN A 217 -17.64 -27.58 -6.00
N GLY A 218 -17.39 -27.44 -4.69
CA GLY A 218 -16.26 -28.06 -3.97
C GLY A 218 -14.92 -27.31 -4.01
N GLY A 219 -14.89 -26.07 -4.52
CA GLY A 219 -13.68 -25.22 -4.56
C GLY A 219 -13.73 -24.01 -3.63
N PRO A 220 -12.58 -23.49 -3.16
CA PRO A 220 -12.53 -22.23 -2.40
C PRO A 220 -12.97 -21.04 -3.27
N THR A 221 -13.59 -20.04 -2.65
CA THR A 221 -14.00 -18.80 -3.33
C THR A 221 -12.81 -17.90 -3.66
N ARG A 222 -12.36 -17.12 -2.66
CA ARG A 222 -11.22 -16.19 -2.78
C ARG A 222 -10.01 -16.64 -1.97
N GLY A 223 -10.19 -17.49 -0.97
CA GLY A 223 -9.12 -18.12 -0.23
C GLY A 223 -9.53 -19.50 0.28
N PRO A 224 -8.56 -20.37 0.65
CA PRO A 224 -8.84 -21.65 1.29
C PRO A 224 -9.70 -21.51 2.54
N SER A 225 -10.41 -22.57 2.93
CA SER A 225 -11.17 -22.58 4.19
C SER A 225 -10.24 -22.36 5.39
N LEU A 226 -10.73 -21.64 6.39
CA LEU A 226 -10.03 -21.42 7.66
C LEU A 226 -10.30 -22.52 8.70
N TRP A 227 -11.28 -23.39 8.46
CA TRP A 227 -11.46 -24.64 9.21
C TRP A 227 -10.70 -25.79 8.53
N ASN A 228 -10.39 -26.83 9.30
CA ASN A 228 -9.47 -27.92 8.92
C ASN A 228 -8.06 -27.45 8.50
N VAL A 229 -7.66 -26.25 8.93
CA VAL A 229 -6.34 -25.68 8.61
C VAL A 229 -5.28 -26.13 9.61
N VAL A 230 -5.59 -26.14 10.91
CA VAL A 230 -4.64 -26.54 11.96
C VAL A 230 -4.30 -28.03 11.81
N GLY A 231 -3.01 -28.36 11.82
CA GLY A 231 -2.47 -29.69 11.53
C GLY A 231 -2.21 -29.96 10.05
N ARG A 232 -2.67 -29.10 9.14
CA ARG A 232 -2.44 -29.23 7.69
C ARG A 232 -1.15 -28.52 7.28
N ASP A 233 -0.45 -29.06 6.30
CA ASP A 233 0.72 -28.41 5.71
C ASP A 233 0.37 -27.04 5.11
N LYS A 234 1.24 -26.06 5.33
CA LYS A 234 1.09 -24.70 4.80
C LYS A 234 1.06 -24.74 3.27
N ALA A 235 0.21 -23.90 2.68
CA ALA A 235 -0.04 -23.82 1.23
C ALA A 235 -0.42 -25.14 0.50
N SER A 236 -0.88 -26.18 1.21
CA SER A 236 -1.20 -27.49 0.62
C SER A 236 -2.59 -27.59 -0.04
N THR A 237 -3.53 -26.69 0.30
CA THR A 237 -4.85 -26.69 -0.35
C THR A 237 -4.71 -26.21 -1.77
N LYS A 238 -5.18 -26.99 -2.76
CA LYS A 238 -5.19 -26.57 -4.17
C LYS A 238 -5.93 -25.24 -4.34
N PHE A 239 -5.17 -24.18 -4.59
CA PHE A 239 -5.64 -22.82 -4.74
C PHE A 239 -4.63 -22.02 -5.57
N ASP A 240 -5.06 -21.49 -6.71
CA ASP A 240 -4.15 -20.84 -7.68
C ASP A 240 -3.76 -19.40 -7.26
N GLY A 241 -4.30 -18.91 -6.13
CA GLY A 241 -4.07 -17.55 -5.64
C GLY A 241 -2.98 -17.41 -4.57
N TYR A 242 -2.18 -18.44 -4.31
CA TYR A 242 -1.00 -18.25 -3.44
C TYR A 242 0.05 -17.39 -4.14
N SER A 243 0.61 -16.43 -3.40
CA SER A 243 1.85 -15.77 -3.82
C SER A 243 3.03 -16.75 -3.77
N LYS A 244 4.14 -16.38 -4.43
CA LYS A 244 5.39 -17.14 -4.34
C LYS A 244 5.85 -17.26 -2.88
N THR A 245 5.73 -16.17 -2.13
CA THR A 245 6.07 -16.12 -0.71
C THR A 245 5.24 -17.12 0.10
N LEU A 246 3.91 -17.17 -0.05
CA LEU A 246 3.08 -18.15 0.66
C LEU A 246 3.34 -19.59 0.23
N SER A 247 3.61 -19.81 -1.05
CA SER A 247 3.85 -21.14 -1.61
C SER A 247 5.15 -21.78 -1.10
N ALA A 248 6.09 -20.95 -0.63
CA ALA A 248 7.36 -21.39 -0.06
C ALA A 248 7.30 -21.67 1.45
N TRP A 249 6.13 -21.56 2.09
CA TRP A 249 5.99 -21.79 3.52
C TRP A 249 6.09 -23.28 3.86
N GLU A 250 7.02 -23.62 4.73
CA GLU A 250 7.23 -24.98 5.22
C GLU A 250 6.52 -25.24 6.55
N GLY A 251 6.27 -26.53 6.82
CA GLY A 251 5.66 -27.00 8.06
C GLY A 251 4.13 -26.96 8.03
N SER A 252 3.54 -27.37 9.15
CA SER A 252 2.09 -27.48 9.31
C SER A 252 1.55 -26.34 10.17
N TRP A 253 0.31 -25.95 9.92
CA TRP A 253 -0.38 -24.91 10.69
C TRP A 253 -0.59 -25.32 12.14
N THR A 254 -0.25 -24.43 13.05
CA THR A 254 -0.59 -24.52 14.48
C THR A 254 -1.75 -23.58 14.81
N TYR A 255 -2.27 -23.67 16.05
CA TYR A 255 -3.19 -22.66 16.56
C TYR A 255 -2.57 -21.27 16.64
N GLU A 256 -1.25 -21.18 16.87
CA GLU A 256 -0.56 -19.90 16.91
C GLU A 256 -0.35 -19.31 15.51
N ASP A 257 -0.08 -20.14 14.50
CA ASP A 257 -0.08 -19.64 13.11
C ASP A 257 -1.45 -19.07 12.75
N LEU A 258 -2.54 -19.76 13.12
CA LEU A 258 -3.90 -19.28 12.88
C LEU A 258 -4.22 -17.99 13.66
N ASN A 259 -3.78 -17.89 14.93
CA ASN A 259 -3.87 -16.67 15.73
C ASN A 259 -3.17 -15.48 15.04
N ILE A 260 -1.93 -15.69 14.61
CA ILE A 260 -1.12 -14.69 13.90
C ILE A 260 -1.80 -14.24 12.61
N PHE A 261 -2.26 -15.19 11.79
CA PHE A 261 -3.00 -14.87 10.57
C PHE A 261 -4.26 -14.05 10.88
N LEU A 262 -5.10 -14.51 11.82
CA LEU A 262 -6.35 -13.83 12.15
C LEU A 262 -6.14 -12.43 12.72
N ALA A 263 -5.05 -12.18 13.46
CA ALA A 263 -4.79 -10.87 14.09
C ALA A 263 -4.64 -9.73 13.09
N GLY A 264 -4.22 -10.03 11.86
CA GLY A 264 -4.04 -9.04 10.82
C GLY A 264 -3.36 -9.64 9.63
N PRO A 265 -4.08 -10.33 8.71
CA PRO A 265 -3.44 -11.10 7.64
C PRO A 265 -2.42 -10.27 6.85
N THR A 266 -2.78 -9.04 6.47
CA THR A 266 -1.92 -8.11 5.72
C THR A 266 -0.76 -7.53 6.53
N LEU A 267 -0.75 -7.72 7.86
CA LEU A 267 0.28 -7.22 8.79
C LEU A 267 1.12 -8.33 9.43
N THR A 268 0.77 -9.59 9.20
CA THR A 268 1.44 -10.73 9.85
C THR A 268 1.85 -11.82 8.86
N THR A 269 1.21 -11.86 7.70
CA THR A 269 1.34 -12.96 6.74
C THR A 269 1.81 -12.40 5.40
N PRO A 270 3.14 -12.33 5.18
CA PRO A 270 3.72 -11.95 3.89
C PRO A 270 3.07 -12.66 2.70
N GLY A 271 2.67 -11.90 1.67
CA GLY A 271 2.16 -12.48 0.42
C GLY A 271 0.66 -12.76 0.37
N VAL A 272 -0.14 -12.28 1.33
CA VAL A 272 -1.61 -12.38 1.26
C VAL A 272 -2.21 -11.18 0.51
N ASP A 273 -3.14 -11.44 -0.41
CA ASP A 273 -3.97 -10.39 -1.06
C ASP A 273 -5.35 -10.36 -0.37
N MET A 274 -5.48 -9.53 0.66
CA MET A 274 -6.72 -9.41 1.43
C MET A 274 -7.11 -7.94 1.64
N GLU A 275 -8.42 -7.69 1.61
CA GLU A 275 -9.02 -6.36 1.84
C GLU A 275 -9.68 -6.24 3.21
N ILE A 276 -9.61 -7.30 4.02
CA ILE A 276 -10.21 -7.38 5.36
C ILE A 276 -9.10 -7.39 6.42
N ARG A 277 -9.30 -6.61 7.48
CA ARG A 277 -8.35 -6.44 8.60
C ARG A 277 -8.11 -7.73 9.40
N GLY A 278 -9.03 -8.68 9.37
CA GLY A 278 -9.04 -9.82 10.30
C GLY A 278 -9.69 -9.46 11.64
N ALA A 279 -9.27 -10.12 12.70
CA ALA A 279 -9.73 -9.98 14.09
C ALA A 279 -8.57 -9.46 14.98
N PRO A 280 -8.37 -8.13 15.08
CA PRO A 280 -7.26 -7.55 15.85
C PRO A 280 -7.40 -7.74 17.37
N GLU A 281 -8.63 -7.93 17.86
CA GLU A 281 -8.89 -8.15 19.29
C GLU A 281 -8.70 -9.63 19.67
N GLU A 282 -8.06 -9.89 20.81
CA GLU A 282 -7.81 -11.25 21.29
C GLU A 282 -9.12 -12.04 21.49
N ALA A 283 -10.13 -11.39 22.06
CA ALA A 283 -11.43 -12.02 22.31
C ALA A 283 -12.11 -12.49 21.02
N ASP A 284 -12.11 -11.65 19.97
CA ASP A 284 -12.67 -12.02 18.67
C ASP A 284 -11.92 -13.19 18.04
N ARG A 285 -10.58 -13.24 18.18
CA ARG A 285 -9.79 -14.39 17.69
C ARG A 285 -10.13 -15.68 18.42
N LEU A 286 -10.26 -15.64 19.75
CA LEU A 286 -10.68 -16.79 20.56
C LEU A 286 -12.04 -17.32 20.09
N ASP A 287 -13.02 -16.42 19.93
CA ASP A 287 -14.37 -16.74 19.50
C ASP A 287 -14.40 -17.29 18.07
N VAL A 288 -13.68 -16.66 17.13
CA VAL A 288 -13.58 -17.13 15.74
C VAL A 288 -12.92 -18.50 15.66
N ILE A 289 -11.83 -18.75 16.39
CA ILE A 289 -11.18 -20.08 16.39
C ILE A 289 -12.12 -21.13 17.00
N ALA A 290 -12.84 -20.81 18.07
CA ALA A 290 -13.86 -21.70 18.64
C ALA A 290 -14.94 -22.06 17.60
N TYR A 291 -15.44 -21.08 16.85
CA TYR A 291 -16.38 -21.31 15.75
C TYR A 291 -15.79 -22.18 14.64
N LEU A 292 -14.58 -21.88 14.16
CA LEU A 292 -13.91 -22.66 13.11
C LEU A 292 -13.71 -24.13 13.50
N ARG A 293 -13.49 -24.41 14.79
CA ARG A 293 -13.43 -25.78 15.32
C ARG A 293 -14.77 -26.52 15.21
N THR A 294 -15.90 -25.83 15.31
CA THR A 294 -17.24 -26.45 15.12
C THR A 294 -17.51 -26.84 13.67
N LEU A 295 -16.81 -26.20 12.72
CA LEU A 295 -16.89 -26.50 11.29
C LEU A 295 -15.87 -27.56 10.86
N ALA A 296 -14.92 -27.92 11.73
CA ALA A 296 -13.87 -28.87 11.39
C ALA A 296 -14.38 -30.31 11.48
N ASP A 297 -14.02 -31.14 10.51
CA ASP A 297 -14.42 -32.56 10.48
C ASP A 297 -13.76 -33.34 11.62
N THR A 298 -12.49 -33.02 11.87
CA THR A 298 -11.66 -33.62 12.93
C THR A 298 -10.82 -32.53 13.60
N PRO A 299 -11.40 -31.74 14.53
CA PRO A 299 -10.68 -30.65 15.16
C PRO A 299 -9.50 -31.18 15.98
N VAL A 300 -8.31 -30.65 15.72
CA VAL A 300 -7.10 -30.93 16.51
C VAL A 300 -7.39 -30.65 17.99
N PRO A 301 -6.95 -31.48 18.95
CA PRO A 301 -7.15 -31.21 20.37
C PRO A 301 -6.63 -29.84 20.77
N LEU A 302 -7.31 -29.20 21.73
CA LEU A 302 -6.78 -27.99 22.34
C LEU A 302 -5.52 -28.35 23.15
N PRO A 303 -4.48 -27.51 23.11
CA PRO A 303 -3.27 -27.69 23.90
C PRO A 303 -3.48 -27.48 25.40
#